data_AF-A0A3Q7EFK2-F1
#
_entry.id   AF-A0A3Q7EFK2-F1
#
_cell.length_a   1.000
_cell.length_b   1.000
_cell.length_c   1.000
_cell.angle_alpha   90.00
_cell.angle_beta   90.00
_cell.angle_gamma   90.00
#
_symmetry.space_group_name_H-M   'P 1'
#
loop_
_entity.id
_entity.type
_entity.pdbx_description
1 polymer ?
#
loop_
_entity_poly.entity_id
_entity_poly.type
_entity_poly.pdbx_seq_one_letter_code
_entity_poly.pdbx_strand_id
1 'polypeptide(L)'
;MSFIIIGISSLIDTTLNGALLQIISYGFIGAALFFLVGTTYDMIRLVYLDEMGRITIPMPKVFTMFSRFLMASRALPCMSGFVAELIVFFRRITGQKYLLISKQLIIF
;
A
#
# COMPACT_ATOMS: atom_id res chain seq x y z
N MET A 1 0.52 -6.08 -2.91
CA MET A 1 0.78 -6.79 -4.19
C MET A 1 -0.28 -7.84 -4.52
N SER A 2 -0.71 -8.67 -3.56
CA SER A 2 -1.79 -9.65 -3.73
C SER A 2 -3.10 -9.07 -4.29
N PHE A 3 -3.49 -7.86 -3.87
CA PHE A 3 -4.69 -7.17 -4.38
C PHE A 3 -4.63 -6.79 -5.87
N ILE A 4 -3.44 -6.56 -6.42
CA ILE A 4 -3.25 -6.25 -7.85
C ILE A 4 -3.55 -7.49 -8.69
N ILE A 5 -3.08 -8.67 -8.24
CA ILE A 5 -3.33 -9.95 -8.91
C ILE A 5 -4.82 -10.28 -8.90
N ILE A 6 -5.49 -10.07 -7.75
CA ILE A 6 -6.95 -10.24 -7.64
C ILE A 6 -7.69 -9.28 -8.58
N GLY A 7 -7.22 -8.03 -8.70
CA GLY A 7 -7.84 -7.05 -9.57
C GLY A 7 -7.71 -7.36 -11.06
N ILE A 8 -6.53 -7.78 -11.49
CA ILE A 8 -6.27 -8.21 -12.88
C ILE A 8 -7.04 -9.49 -13.21
N SER A 9 -7.09 -10.45 -12.28
CA SER A 9 -7.82 -11.72 -12.44
C SER A 9 -9.33 -11.54 -12.58
N SER A 10 -9.89 -10.41 -12.13
CA SER A 10 -11.33 -10.19 -12.17
C SER A 10 -11.84 -9.70 -13.53
N LEU A 11 -10.98 -9.18 -14.43
CA LEU A 11 -11.33 -8.66 -15.77
C LEU A 11 -12.52 -7.66 -15.81
N ILE A 12 -12.82 -6.99 -14.70
CA ILE A 12 -13.89 -5.99 -14.58
C ILE A 12 -13.24 -4.61 -14.53
N ASP A 13 -13.74 -3.67 -15.32
CA ASP A 13 -13.17 -2.31 -15.49
C ASP A 13 -12.94 -1.59 -14.16
N THR A 14 -13.89 -1.71 -13.23
CA THR A 14 -13.77 -1.04 -11.93
C THR A 14 -12.71 -1.67 -11.02
N THR A 15 -12.52 -2.98 -11.11
CA THR A 15 -11.49 -3.68 -10.33
C THR A 15 -10.11 -3.45 -10.93
N LEU A 16 -10.02 -3.34 -12.26
CA LEU A 16 -8.82 -2.94 -12.99
C LEU A 16 -8.39 -1.51 -12.64
N ASN A 17 -9.33 -0.56 -12.57
CA ASN A 17 -9.04 0.80 -12.12
C ASN A 17 -8.52 0.83 -10.67
N GLY A 18 -9.09 0.01 -9.77
CA GLY A 18 -8.57 -0.16 -8.42
C GLY A 18 -7.13 -0.70 -8.40
N ALA A 19 -6.84 -1.74 -9.19
CA ALA A 19 -5.50 -2.30 -9.31
C ALA A 19 -4.48 -1.28 -9.87
N LEU A 20 -4.87 -0.49 -10.88
CA LEU A 20 -4.05 0.58 -11.45
C LEU A 20 -3.70 1.65 -10.40
N LEU A 21 -4.69 2.11 -9.63
CA LEU A 21 -4.45 3.06 -8.53
C LEU A 21 -3.47 2.51 -7.49
N GLN A 22 -3.52 1.20 -7.22
CA GLN A 22 -2.59 0.57 -6.29
C GLN A 22 -1.16 0.48 -6.84
N ILE A 23 -0.99 0.19 -8.14
CA ILE A 23 0.32 0.17 -8.81
C ILE A 23 0.98 1.56 -8.75
N ILE A 24 0.24 2.61 -9.11
CA ILE A 24 0.74 3.99 -9.12
C ILE A 24 1.12 4.42 -7.69
N SER A 25 0.25 4.15 -6.72
CA SER A 25 0.48 4.48 -5.31
C SER A 25 1.72 3.79 -4.76
N TYR A 26 1.88 2.50 -5.06
CA TYR A 26 3.04 1.72 -4.61
C TYR A 26 4.33 2.23 -5.23
N GLY A 27 4.32 2.58 -6.52
CA GLY A 27 5.46 3.20 -7.21
C GLY A 27 5.86 4.54 -6.59
N PHE A 28 4.90 5.40 -6.27
CA PHE A 28 5.15 6.70 -5.66
C PHE A 28 5.73 6.58 -4.25
N ILE A 29 5.15 5.71 -3.41
CA ILE A 29 5.64 5.44 -2.05
C ILE A 29 7.07 4.86 -2.10
N GLY A 30 7.33 3.93 -3.03
CA GLY A 30 8.66 3.36 -3.25
C GLY A 30 9.70 4.41 -3.65
N ALA A 31 9.37 5.30 -4.60
CA ALA A 31 10.25 6.39 -5.00
C ALA A 31 10.57 7.35 -3.85
N ALA A 32 9.55 7.72 -3.06
CA ALA A 32 9.73 8.58 -1.89
C ALA A 32 10.62 7.92 -0.81
N LEU A 33 10.40 6.64 -0.51
CA LEU A 33 11.24 5.88 0.42
C LEU A 33 12.68 5.76 -0.07
N PHE A 34 12.89 5.45 -1.35
CA PHE A 34 14.23 5.32 -1.92
C PHE A 34 14.98 6.66 -1.90
N PHE A 35 14.31 7.76 -2.24
CA PHE A 35 14.87 9.11 -2.14
C PHE A 35 15.26 9.45 -0.69
N LEU A 36 14.39 9.09 0.28
CA LEU A 36 14.63 9.40 1.67
C LEU A 36 15.76 8.56 2.28
N VAL A 37 15.88 7.30 1.89
CA VAL A 37 17.02 6.43 2.26
C VAL A 37 18.30 6.98 1.63
N GLY A 38 18.28 7.40 0.36
CA GLY A 38 19.44 8.00 -0.31
C GLY A 38 19.94 9.27 0.37
N THR A 39 19.03 10.18 0.74
CA THR A 39 19.39 11.41 1.48
C THR A 39 19.88 11.13 2.90
N THR A 40 19.33 10.13 3.57
CA THR A 40 19.81 9.70 4.89
C THR A 40 21.19 9.05 4.80
N TYR A 41 21.45 8.29 3.74
CA TYR A 41 22.72 7.63 3.49
C TYR A 41 23.85 8.62 3.19
N ASP A 42 23.58 9.64 2.36
CA ASP A 42 24.56 10.68 2.02
C ASP A 42 25.05 11.45 3.25
N MET A 43 24.16 11.66 4.22
CA MET A 43 24.45 12.42 5.44
C MET A 43 25.22 11.65 6.49
N ILE A 44 24.98 10.34 6.61
CA ILE A 44 25.49 9.53 7.72
C ILE A 44 26.64 8.63 7.26
N ARG A 45 26.69 8.27 5.96
CA ARG A 45 27.65 7.30 5.37
C ARG A 45 27.75 5.96 6.10
N LEU A 46 26.79 5.65 7.00
CA LEU A 46 26.69 4.38 7.71
C LEU A 46 25.57 3.54 7.10
N VAL A 47 25.88 2.27 6.83
CA VAL A 47 24.93 1.27 6.32
C VAL A 47 24.23 0.54 7.48
N TYR A 48 24.82 0.52 8.66
CA TYR A 48 24.39 -0.34 9.77
C TYR A 48 23.24 0.28 10.57
N LEU A 49 22.10 -0.41 10.58
CA LEU A 49 20.90 -0.06 11.35
C LEU A 49 21.15 0.03 12.87
N ASP A 50 22.15 -0.69 13.38
CA ASP A 50 22.48 -0.73 14.81
C ASP A 50 22.99 0.62 15.34
N GLU A 51 23.72 1.35 14.50
CA GLU A 51 24.25 2.69 14.81
C GLU A 51 23.25 3.82 14.46
N MET A 52 22.19 3.49 13.70
CA MET A 52 21.15 4.42 13.26
C MET A 52 20.13 4.80 14.35
N GLY A 53 20.23 4.23 15.56
CA GLY A 53 19.27 4.44 16.66
C GLY A 53 19.13 5.88 17.17
N ARG A 54 20.04 6.80 16.80
CA ARG A 54 20.04 8.21 17.24
C ARG A 54 19.85 9.23 16.13
N ILE A 55 19.47 8.82 14.91
CA ILE A 55 19.28 9.71 13.75
C ILE A 55 18.20 10.79 13.97
N THR A 56 17.28 10.56 14.90
CA THR A 56 16.22 11.51 15.22
C THR A 56 16.74 12.86 15.73
N ILE A 57 17.95 12.90 16.33
CA ILE A 57 18.54 14.10 16.93
C ILE A 57 19.17 15.02 15.86
N PRO A 58 20.04 14.55 14.94
CA PRO A 58 20.61 15.40 13.90
C PRO A 58 19.63 15.72 12.76
N MET A 59 18.65 14.85 12.46
CA MET A 59 17.77 15.02 11.30
C MET A 59 16.28 14.69 11.59
N PRO A 60 15.61 15.45 12.46
CA PRO A 60 14.22 15.18 12.85
C PRO A 60 13.23 15.27 11.68
N LYS A 61 13.47 16.16 10.70
CA LYS A 61 12.56 16.38 9.57
C LYS A 61 12.57 15.22 8.56
N VAL A 62 13.74 14.65 8.31
CA VAL A 62 13.89 13.47 7.44
C VAL A 62 13.32 12.23 8.15
N PHE A 63 13.63 12.05 9.44
CA PHE A 63 13.12 10.92 10.22
C PHE A 63 11.58 10.89 10.32
N THR A 64 10.95 12.04 10.52
CA THR A 64 9.47 12.15 10.57
C THR A 64 8.82 11.87 9.21
N MET A 65 9.42 12.32 8.10
CA MET A 65 8.97 11.94 6.76
C MET A 65 9.15 10.43 6.50
N PHE A 66 10.27 9.84 6.93
CA PHE A 66 10.55 8.41 6.80
C PHE A 66 9.49 7.56 7.49
N SER A 67 9.23 7.88 8.77
CA SER A 67 8.24 7.21 9.58
C SER A 67 6.84 7.31 8.97
N ARG A 68 6.47 8.49 8.44
CA ARG A 68 5.20 8.70 7.76
C ARG A 68 5.06 7.86 6.48
N PHE A 69 6.11 7.75 5.66
CA PHE A 69 6.10 6.90 4.47
C PHE A 69 6.12 5.40 4.79
N LEU A 70 6.80 4.98 5.85
CA LEU A 70 6.73 3.61 6.36
C LEU A 70 5.33 3.23 6.83
N MET A 71 4.66 4.13 7.55
CA MET A 71 3.24 3.98 7.90
C MET A 71 2.35 3.95 6.65
N ALA A 72 2.62 4.80 5.66
CA ALA A 72 1.89 4.80 4.39
C ALA A 72 2.01 3.48 3.62
N SER A 73 3.19 2.86 3.63
CA SER A 73 3.45 1.56 2.99
C SER A 73 2.64 0.41 3.61
N ARG A 74 2.30 0.51 4.90
CA ARG A 74 1.46 -0.47 5.62
C ARG A 74 -0.04 -0.34 5.37
N ALA A 75 -0.47 0.52 4.43
CA ALA A 75 -1.87 0.71 4.06
C ALA A 75 -2.80 1.07 5.24
N LEU A 76 -2.34 1.96 6.14
CA LEU A 76 -3.20 2.54 7.17
C LEU A 76 -4.42 3.24 6.54
N PRO A 77 -5.58 3.26 7.25
CA PRO A 77 -6.84 3.85 6.78
C PRO A 77 -6.72 5.37 6.69
N CYS A 78 -6.04 5.85 5.65
CA CYS A 78 -5.95 7.25 5.19
C CYS A 78 -5.09 7.38 3.91
N MET A 79 -4.38 6.33 3.49
CA MET A 79 -3.48 6.36 2.33
C MET A 79 -4.11 5.78 1.06
N SER A 80 -3.61 6.21 -0.10
CA SER A 80 -4.16 5.86 -1.42
C SER A 80 -4.20 4.35 -1.71
N GLY A 81 -3.31 3.56 -1.08
CA GLY A 81 -3.35 2.10 -1.14
C GLY A 81 -4.60 1.48 -0.51
N PHE A 82 -5.14 2.09 0.55
CA PHE A 82 -6.34 1.61 1.24
C PHE A 82 -7.60 1.81 0.39
N VAL A 83 -7.70 2.94 -0.33
CA VAL A 83 -8.83 3.21 -1.24
C VAL A 83 -8.88 2.19 -2.38
N ALA A 84 -7.72 1.83 -2.93
CA ALA A 84 -7.63 0.80 -3.97
C ALA A 84 -8.05 -0.58 -3.45
N GLU A 85 -7.60 -0.96 -2.24
CA GLU A 85 -8.01 -2.22 -1.62
C GLU A 85 -9.51 -2.29 -1.34
N LEU A 86 -10.12 -1.19 -0.87
CA LEU A 86 -11.57 -1.11 -0.67
C LEU A 86 -12.36 -1.26 -1.98
N ILE A 87 -11.92 -0.65 -3.07
CA ILE A 87 -12.59 -0.76 -4.38
C ILE A 87 -12.55 -2.21 -4.88
N VAL A 88 -11.39 -2.87 -4.78
CA VAL A 88 -11.21 -4.28 -5.17
C VAL A 88 -12.04 -5.21 -4.26
N PHE A 89 -12.04 -4.95 -2.95
CA PHE A 89 -12.77 -5.76 -1.98
C PHE A 89 -14.28 -5.62 -2.11
N PHE A 90 -14.80 -4.39 -2.18
CA PHE A 90 -16.23 -4.11 -2.31
C PHE A 90 -16.80 -4.63 -3.63
N ARG A 91 -16.04 -4.52 -4.74
CA ARG A 91 -16.46 -5.08 -6.02
C ARG A 91 -16.48 -6.60 -6.01
N ARG A 92 -15.49 -7.27 -5.39
CA ARG A 92 -15.48 -8.73 -5.24
C ARG A 92 -16.69 -9.23 -4.44
N ILE A 93 -17.08 -8.50 -3.39
CA ILE A 93 -18.26 -8.82 -2.57
C ILE A 93 -19.57 -8.59 -3.35
N THR A 94 -19.64 -7.52 -4.15
CA THR A 94 -20.84 -7.19 -4.94
C THR A 94 -21.00 -8.09 -6.18
N GLY A 95 -19.95 -8.81 -6.58
CA GLY A 95 -20.02 -9.81 -7.64
C GLY A 95 -21.05 -10.91 -7.30
N GLN A 96 -22.12 -10.97 -8.10
CA GLN A 96 -23.26 -11.91 -8.11
C GLN A 96 -23.00 -13.35 -7.62
N LYS A 97 -21.77 -13.87 -7.71
CA LYS A 97 -21.40 -15.23 -7.29
C LYS A 97 -21.50 -15.46 -5.77
N TYR A 98 -21.25 -14.47 -4.92
CA TYR A 98 -21.40 -14.64 -3.46
C TYR A 98 -22.86 -14.54 -2.98
N LEU A 99 -23.65 -13.68 -3.64
CA LEU A 99 -25.10 -13.64 -3.41
C LEU A 99 -25.76 -14.94 -3.85
N LEU A 100 -25.33 -15.57 -4.96
CA LEU A 100 -25.85 -16.86 -5.42
C LEU A 100 -25.53 -18.03 -4.48
N ILE A 101 -24.29 -18.14 -3.97
CA ILE A 101 -23.93 -19.16 -2.97
C ILE A 101 -24.70 -18.95 -1.66
N SER A 102 -24.82 -17.71 -1.18
CA SER A 102 -25.58 -17.43 0.03
C SER A 102 -27.08 -17.70 -0.14
N LYS A 103 -27.65 -17.41 -1.33
CA LYS A 103 -29.04 -17.75 -1.65
C LYS A 103 -29.26 -19.27 -1.75
N GLN A 104 -28.35 -20.02 -2.37
CA GLN A 104 -28.45 -21.48 -2.44
C GLN A 104 -28.34 -22.15 -1.06
N LEU A 105 -27.49 -21.63 -0.16
CA LEU A 105 -27.37 -22.14 1.21
C LEU A 105 -28.56 -21.81 2.12
N ILE A 106 -29.31 -20.75 1.81
CA ILE A 106 -30.53 -20.35 2.56
C ILE A 106 -31.78 -21.06 2.03
N ILE A 107 -31.70 -21.67 0.84
CA ILE A 107 -32.82 -22.36 0.17
C ILE A 107 -32.78 -23.89 0.39
N PHE A 108 -31.69 -24.44 0.94
CA PHE A 108 -31.63 -25.81 1.49
C PHE A 108 -31.89 -25.80 3.00
#